data_AF-A0A7K1BRZ8-F1
#
_entry.id   AF-A0A7K1BRZ8-F1
#
_cell.length_a   1.000
_cell.length_b   1.000
_cell.length_c   1.000
_cell.angle_alpha   90.00
_cell.angle_beta   90.00
_cell.angle_gamma   90.00
#
_symmetry.space_group_name_H-M   'P 1'
#
loop_
_entity.id
_entity.type
_entity.pdbx_description
1 polymer ?
#
loop_
_entity_poly.entity_id
_entity_poly.type
_entity_poly.pdbx_seq_one_letter_code
_entity_poly.pdbx_strand_id
1 'polypeptide(L)'
;TVPALVSALRTQLSGDKKDEAAALLKKLSDEGIHVANPQNWVGAVERSSNLPVVDPKELVSVSPSALDTYKECALKWFLQSNGGSNGDSTAQILGSAIHAFAAKVHTDPSKSEADLIDLLKASWKLIDPDEGWVGKTSLEEASKMITRFVHYHAVSPRKVLAVETSFTVEIGRARLHGNADRIEIDLDENLYIVDFKTGHTMIPDKGSDENMQLAAYQLGAIKGGFSKITDSTTTTGAELVYLANSASKEPKIKTRKQGVINAESFEIEIKKIAEGMGASTFLATVNEKCSGCPVRTSCPAQSDGKSVIE
;
A
#
# COMPACT_ATOMS: atom_id res chain seq x y z
N THR A 1 28.54 -26.43 27.86
CA THR A 1 28.91 -25.03 27.46
C THR A 1 28.19 -24.06 28.38
N VAL A 2 28.64 -22.80 28.48
CA VAL A 2 27.99 -21.77 29.32
C VAL A 2 26.49 -21.61 29.01
N PRO A 3 26.03 -21.55 27.73
CA PRO A 3 24.61 -21.49 27.42
C PRO A 3 23.81 -22.70 27.92
N ALA A 4 24.36 -23.92 27.85
CA ALA A 4 23.69 -25.13 28.30
C ALA A 4 23.49 -25.15 29.83
N LEU A 5 24.49 -24.71 30.60
CA LEU A 5 24.38 -24.59 32.06
C LEU A 5 23.32 -23.57 32.44
N VAL A 6 23.34 -22.38 31.83
CA VAL A 6 22.34 -21.33 32.07
C VAL A 6 20.94 -21.81 31.70
N SER A 7 20.78 -22.54 30.59
CA SER A 7 19.48 -23.14 30.22
C SER A 7 18.98 -24.11 31.28
N ALA A 8 19.84 -25.01 31.77
CA ALA A 8 19.45 -25.96 32.82
C ALA A 8 19.06 -25.26 34.13
N LEU A 9 19.79 -24.22 34.53
CA LEU A 9 19.48 -23.42 35.70
C LEU A 9 18.16 -22.65 35.53
N ARG A 10 17.89 -22.10 34.33
CA ARG A 10 16.61 -21.43 34.01
C ARG A 10 15.42 -22.37 34.18
N THR A 11 15.52 -23.61 33.72
CA THR A 11 14.46 -24.62 33.91
C THR A 11 14.21 -24.94 35.40
N GLN A 12 15.25 -24.92 36.23
CA GLN A 12 15.14 -25.20 37.67
C GLN A 12 14.51 -24.05 38.48
N LEU A 13 14.36 -22.84 37.91
CA LEU A 13 13.68 -21.72 38.58
C LEU A 13 12.20 -22.01 38.89
N SER A 14 11.59 -22.95 38.16
CA SER A 14 10.22 -23.42 38.41
C SER A 14 10.16 -24.76 39.15
N GLY A 15 11.30 -25.30 39.59
CA GLY A 15 11.40 -26.61 40.26
C GLY A 15 11.77 -26.54 41.74
N ASP A 16 12.03 -27.71 42.34
CA ASP A 16 12.33 -27.85 43.78
C ASP A 16 13.63 -27.14 44.20
N LYS A 17 14.53 -26.87 43.25
CA LYS A 17 15.82 -26.21 43.46
C LYS A 17 15.84 -24.74 43.04
N LYS A 18 14.68 -24.08 42.98
CA LYS A 18 14.55 -22.69 42.51
C LYS A 18 15.52 -21.71 43.18
N ASP A 19 15.73 -21.83 44.49
CA ASP A 19 16.55 -20.88 45.26
C ASP A 19 18.05 -21.08 44.97
N GLU A 20 18.50 -22.34 44.87
CA GLU A 20 19.87 -22.69 44.46
C GLU A 20 20.14 -22.24 43.01
N ALA A 21 19.19 -22.48 42.11
CA ALA A 21 19.29 -22.10 40.71
C ALA A 21 19.37 -20.57 40.53
N ALA A 22 18.54 -19.82 41.24
CA ALA A 22 18.56 -18.36 41.25
C ALA A 22 19.88 -17.81 41.79
N ALA A 23 20.40 -18.37 42.89
CA ALA A 23 21.68 -17.97 43.46
C ALA A 23 22.86 -18.22 42.49
N LEU A 24 22.86 -19.37 41.80
CA LEU A 24 23.87 -19.69 40.79
C LEU A 24 23.79 -18.76 39.58
N LEU A 25 22.59 -18.48 39.06
CA LEU A 25 22.40 -17.53 37.95
C LEU A 25 22.87 -16.13 38.33
N LYS A 26 22.53 -15.66 39.55
CA LYS A 26 23.02 -14.38 40.06
C LYS A 26 24.54 -14.34 40.11
N LYS A 27 25.18 -15.37 40.67
CA LYS A 27 26.64 -15.43 40.75
C LYS A 27 27.29 -15.42 39.36
N LEU A 28 26.76 -16.20 38.41
CA LEU A 28 27.28 -16.21 37.03
C LEU A 28 27.13 -14.83 36.37
N SER A 29 26.00 -14.15 36.59
CA SER A 29 25.79 -12.78 36.10
C SER A 29 26.77 -11.78 36.71
N ASP A 30 26.99 -11.85 38.03
CA ASP A 30 27.92 -10.97 38.76
C ASP A 30 29.38 -11.17 38.29
N GLU A 31 29.73 -12.38 37.82
CA GLU A 31 31.03 -12.72 37.20
C GLU A 31 31.11 -12.36 35.70
N GLY A 32 30.14 -11.62 35.16
CA GLY A 32 30.16 -11.12 33.78
C GLY A 32 29.62 -12.08 32.71
N ILE A 33 28.98 -13.19 33.09
CA ILE A 33 28.31 -14.07 32.13
C ILE A 33 26.98 -13.43 31.69
N HIS A 34 27.02 -12.70 30.58
CA HIS A 34 25.87 -11.96 30.04
C HIS A 34 24.58 -12.76 29.93
N VAL A 35 24.65 -14.01 29.47
CA VAL A 35 23.45 -14.86 29.28
C VAL A 35 22.80 -15.30 30.60
N ALA A 36 23.51 -15.22 31.73
CA ALA A 36 22.95 -15.54 33.05
C ALA A 36 22.11 -14.41 33.65
N ASN A 37 22.28 -13.17 33.17
CA ASN A 37 21.49 -12.02 33.61
C ASN A 37 20.06 -12.13 33.06
N PRO A 38 19.02 -12.16 33.93
CA PRO A 38 17.62 -12.24 33.49
C PRO A 38 17.19 -11.12 32.55
N GLN A 39 17.78 -9.92 32.66
CA GLN A 39 17.47 -8.79 31.78
C GLN A 39 17.87 -9.03 30.31
N ASN A 40 18.78 -9.98 30.07
CA ASN A 40 19.21 -10.36 28.73
C ASN A 40 18.44 -11.56 28.17
N TRP A 41 17.46 -12.08 28.91
CA TRP A 41 16.65 -13.19 28.42
C TRP A 41 15.63 -12.67 27.41
N VAL A 42 15.50 -13.44 26.33
CA VAL A 42 14.42 -13.27 25.36
C VAL A 42 13.10 -13.24 26.14
N GLY A 43 12.35 -12.14 26.03
CA GLY A 43 11.05 -11.92 26.69
C GLY A 43 11.06 -11.26 28.06
N ALA A 44 12.23 -11.03 28.65
CA ALA A 44 12.31 -10.33 29.94
C ALA A 44 12.11 -8.82 29.82
N VAL A 45 12.38 -8.26 28.64
CA VAL A 45 12.27 -6.82 28.39
C VAL A 45 10.81 -6.48 28.06
N GLU A 46 10.25 -5.52 28.78
CA GLU A 46 8.93 -4.98 28.47
C GLU A 46 8.92 -4.26 27.11
N ARG A 47 7.72 -4.05 26.56
CA ARG A 47 7.57 -3.22 25.36
C ARG A 47 8.15 -1.84 25.61
N SER A 48 8.93 -1.33 24.67
CA SER A 48 9.54 0.01 24.75
C SER A 48 8.49 1.13 24.80
N SER A 49 7.27 0.89 24.34
CA SER A 49 6.15 1.82 24.41
C SER A 49 4.80 1.08 24.33
N ASN A 50 3.78 1.69 24.94
CA ASN A 50 2.36 1.33 24.77
C ASN A 50 1.54 2.49 24.16
N LEU A 51 2.22 3.56 23.73
CA LEU A 51 1.60 4.73 23.14
C LEU A 51 1.02 4.41 21.75
N PRO A 52 -0.03 5.12 21.33
CA PRO A 52 -0.51 5.06 19.96
C PRO A 52 0.55 5.55 18.98
N VAL A 53 0.45 5.11 17.72
CA VAL A 53 1.37 5.52 16.64
C VAL A 53 1.22 7.01 16.33
N VAL A 54 0.00 7.53 16.44
CA VAL A 54 -0.31 8.96 16.27
C VAL A 54 -0.96 9.46 17.55
N ASP A 55 -0.57 10.65 18.03
CA ASP A 55 -1.20 11.24 19.20
C ASP A 55 -2.71 11.40 18.96
N PRO A 56 -3.59 11.06 19.94
CA PRO A 56 -5.04 11.16 19.77
C PRO A 56 -5.57 12.55 19.38
N LYS A 57 -4.77 13.61 19.58
CA LYS A 57 -5.09 15.01 19.20
C LYS A 57 -4.59 15.39 17.81
N GLU A 58 -3.76 14.56 17.18
CA GLU A 58 -3.20 14.81 15.86
C GLU A 58 -4.01 14.12 14.76
N LEU A 59 -3.82 14.61 13.53
CA LEU A 59 -4.45 14.04 12.35
C LEU A 59 -3.70 12.80 11.90
N VAL A 60 -4.45 11.74 11.60
CA VAL A 60 -3.93 10.49 11.06
C VAL A 60 -3.88 10.59 9.54
N SER A 61 -2.68 10.39 9.00
CA SER A 61 -2.47 10.37 7.55
C SER A 61 -3.10 9.12 6.93
N VAL A 62 -4.02 9.32 5.98
CA VAL A 62 -4.70 8.23 5.25
C VAL A 62 -4.53 8.45 3.76
N SER A 63 -4.01 7.45 3.04
CA SER A 63 -3.91 7.46 1.58
C SER A 63 -4.87 6.46 0.94
N PRO A 64 -5.45 6.75 -0.25
CA PRO A 64 -6.33 5.83 -0.97
C PRO A 64 -5.74 4.42 -1.16
N SER A 65 -4.46 4.32 -1.52
CA SER A 65 -3.78 3.03 -1.76
C SER A 65 -3.57 2.19 -0.49
N ALA A 66 -3.58 2.81 0.69
CA ALA A 66 -3.41 2.13 1.97
C ALA A 66 -4.71 1.47 2.48
N LEU A 67 -5.88 1.98 2.08
CA LEU A 67 -7.18 1.59 2.64
C LEU A 67 -7.49 0.10 2.46
N ASP A 68 -7.36 -0.40 1.23
CA ASP A 68 -7.62 -1.82 0.94
C ASP A 68 -6.64 -2.73 1.69
N THR A 69 -5.35 -2.33 1.78
CA THR A 69 -4.32 -3.09 2.50
C THR A 69 -4.60 -3.12 4.00
N TYR A 70 -5.01 -1.99 4.58
CA TYR A 70 -5.36 -1.89 5.99
C TYR A 70 -6.59 -2.74 6.33
N LYS A 71 -7.65 -2.67 5.50
CA LYS A 71 -8.87 -3.47 5.68
C LYS A 71 -8.61 -4.97 5.55
N GLU A 72 -7.72 -5.36 4.63
CA GLU A 72 -7.29 -6.75 4.46
C GLU A 72 -6.52 -7.28 5.67
N CYS A 73 -5.54 -6.52 6.17
CA CYS A 73 -4.76 -6.87 7.36
C CYS A 73 -4.02 -5.64 7.92
N ALA A 74 -4.49 -5.14 9.07
CA ALA A 74 -3.94 -3.95 9.71
C ALA A 74 -2.46 -4.10 10.12
N LEU A 75 -2.05 -5.28 10.61
CA LEU A 75 -0.65 -5.52 10.97
C LEU A 75 0.27 -5.49 9.74
N LYS A 76 -0.16 -6.09 8.63
CA LYS A 76 0.59 -6.06 7.36
C LYS A 76 0.78 -4.62 6.89
N TRP A 77 -0.30 -3.84 6.86
CA TRP A 77 -0.24 -2.42 6.53
C TRP A 77 0.75 -1.67 7.43
N PHE A 78 0.67 -1.85 8.75
CA PHE A 78 1.51 -1.14 9.70
C PHE A 78 3.00 -1.44 9.49
N LEU A 79 3.36 -2.72 9.38
CA LEU A 79 4.76 -3.11 9.19
C LEU A 79 5.30 -2.64 7.83
N GLN A 80 4.54 -2.79 6.73
CA GLN A 80 5.00 -2.33 5.41
C GLN A 80 5.14 -0.81 5.34
N SER A 81 4.23 -0.06 5.96
CA SER A 81 4.30 1.41 5.99
C SER A 81 5.47 1.94 6.83
N ASN A 82 6.07 1.09 7.67
CA ASN A 82 7.20 1.42 8.54
C ASN A 82 8.48 0.64 8.17
N GLY A 83 8.67 0.33 6.88
CA GLY A 83 9.92 -0.24 6.37
C GLY A 83 9.95 -1.77 6.26
N GLY A 84 8.86 -2.46 6.58
CA GLY A 84 8.68 -3.90 6.34
C GLY A 84 8.35 -4.25 4.87
N SER A 85 8.61 -3.34 3.93
CA SER A 85 8.49 -3.59 2.50
C SER A 85 9.84 -4.02 1.91
N ASN A 86 9.80 -4.86 0.88
CA ASN A 86 10.96 -5.02 0.01
C ASN A 86 11.24 -3.68 -0.70
N GLY A 87 12.49 -3.44 -1.10
CA GLY A 87 12.84 -2.24 -1.88
C GLY A 87 12.03 -2.14 -3.18
N ASP A 88 12.06 -0.96 -3.82
CA ASP A 88 11.31 -0.72 -5.04
C ASP A 88 11.63 -1.77 -6.10
N SER A 89 10.59 -2.52 -6.50
CA SER A 89 10.68 -3.48 -7.58
C SER A 89 10.67 -2.77 -8.94
N THR A 90 11.26 -3.40 -9.96
CA THR A 90 11.17 -2.96 -11.37
C THR A 90 9.73 -2.65 -11.78
N ALA A 91 8.75 -3.41 -11.28
CA ALA A 91 7.33 -3.19 -11.53
C ALA A 91 6.79 -1.87 -10.94
N GLN A 92 7.26 -1.45 -9.76
CA GLN A 92 6.87 -0.17 -9.14
C GLN A 92 7.47 1.02 -9.89
N ILE A 93 8.74 0.91 -10.28
CA ILE A 93 9.43 1.95 -11.06
C ILE A 93 8.77 2.09 -12.43
N LEU A 94 8.49 0.96 -13.10
CA LEU A 94 7.76 0.92 -14.37
C LEU A 94 6.36 1.54 -14.22
N GLY A 95 5.64 1.19 -13.15
CA GLY A 95 4.35 1.79 -12.83
C GLY A 95 4.42 3.30 -12.84
N SER A 96 5.29 3.87 -11.99
CA SER A 96 5.49 5.31 -11.87
C SER A 96 5.85 5.98 -13.20
N ALA A 97 6.70 5.34 -14.02
CA ALA A 97 7.04 5.83 -15.35
C ALA A 97 5.83 5.88 -16.29
N ILE A 98 4.99 4.84 -16.29
CA ILE A 98 3.76 4.81 -17.10
C ILE A 98 2.77 5.90 -16.68
N HIS A 99 2.59 6.17 -15.38
CA HIS A 99 1.78 7.30 -14.90
C HIS A 99 2.34 8.63 -15.41
N ALA A 100 3.66 8.84 -15.30
CA ALA A 100 4.30 10.04 -15.82
C ALA A 100 4.11 10.21 -17.35
N PHE A 101 4.19 9.12 -18.13
CA PHE A 101 3.89 9.16 -19.57
C PHE A 101 2.41 9.45 -19.86
N ALA A 102 1.50 8.88 -19.07
CA ALA A 102 0.08 9.14 -19.18
C ALA A 102 -0.24 10.62 -18.95
N ALA A 103 0.37 11.22 -17.93
CA ALA A 103 0.27 12.64 -17.65
C ALA A 103 0.87 13.50 -18.77
N LYS A 104 2.00 13.06 -19.35
CA LYS A 104 2.70 13.77 -20.42
C LYS A 104 1.80 14.04 -21.63
N VAL A 105 0.97 13.08 -22.03
CA VAL A 105 0.05 13.21 -23.18
C VAL A 105 -0.94 14.34 -22.99
N HIS A 106 -1.39 14.61 -21.77
CA HIS A 106 -2.24 15.77 -21.51
C HIS A 106 -1.46 17.10 -21.60
N THR A 107 -0.22 17.13 -21.09
CA THR A 107 0.61 18.36 -21.11
C THR A 107 1.25 18.67 -22.46
N ASP A 108 1.41 17.67 -23.32
CA ASP A 108 2.02 17.77 -24.64
C ASP A 108 1.22 16.92 -25.65
N PRO A 109 0.05 17.43 -26.09
CA PRO A 109 -0.86 16.68 -26.98
C PRO A 109 -0.27 16.42 -28.38
N SER A 110 0.87 17.02 -28.71
CA SER A 110 1.54 16.84 -30.00
C SER A 110 2.27 15.49 -30.10
N LYS A 111 2.54 14.84 -28.96
CA LYS A 111 3.27 13.57 -28.93
C LYS A 111 2.42 12.44 -29.50
N SER A 112 2.97 11.77 -30.51
CA SER A 112 2.42 10.54 -31.04
C SER A 112 2.69 9.35 -30.10
N GLU A 113 1.98 8.24 -30.31
CA GLU A 113 2.29 6.97 -29.65
C GLU A 113 3.76 6.56 -29.85
N ALA A 114 4.30 6.77 -31.05
CA ALA A 114 5.69 6.45 -31.37
C ALA A 114 6.66 7.27 -30.51
N ASP A 115 6.40 8.56 -30.31
CA ASP A 115 7.24 9.44 -29.48
C ASP A 115 7.28 8.99 -28.02
N LEU A 116 6.15 8.49 -27.48
CA LEU A 116 6.07 7.98 -26.12
C LEU A 116 6.83 6.66 -25.97
N ILE A 117 6.69 5.76 -26.94
CA ILE A 117 7.43 4.49 -26.98
C ILE A 117 8.94 4.74 -27.10
N ASP A 118 9.36 5.68 -27.92
CA ASP A 118 10.78 5.99 -28.07
C ASP A 118 11.35 6.67 -26.81
N LEU A 119 10.55 7.49 -26.13
CA LEU A 119 10.92 8.04 -24.83
C LEU A 119 11.07 6.94 -23.76
N LEU A 120 10.13 5.97 -23.72
CA LEU A 120 10.23 4.81 -22.84
C LEU A 120 11.53 4.03 -23.10
N LYS A 121 11.83 3.70 -24.36
CA LYS A 121 13.07 3.00 -24.75
C LYS A 121 14.32 3.76 -24.31
N ALA A 122 14.34 5.08 -24.51
CA ALA A 122 15.47 5.93 -24.12
C ALA A 122 15.68 5.95 -22.60
N SER A 123 14.59 5.90 -21.82
CA SER A 123 14.63 5.86 -20.35
C SER A 123 14.74 4.44 -19.76
N TRP A 124 14.70 3.38 -20.58
CA TRP A 124 14.51 2.01 -20.09
C TRP A 124 15.56 1.57 -19.09
N LYS A 125 16.83 1.96 -19.29
CA LYS A 125 17.94 1.64 -18.38
C LYS A 125 17.79 2.22 -16.97
N LEU A 126 16.95 3.23 -16.79
CA LEU A 126 16.61 3.80 -15.48
C LEU A 126 15.50 3.01 -14.78
N ILE A 127 14.70 2.26 -15.54
CA ILE A 127 13.57 1.47 -15.06
C ILE A 127 14.01 0.04 -14.75
N ASP A 128 14.68 -0.57 -15.72
CA ASP A 128 15.18 -1.95 -15.65
C ASP A 128 16.64 -1.98 -16.15
N PRO A 129 17.61 -2.18 -15.24
CA PRO A 129 19.02 -2.26 -15.62
C PRO A 129 19.36 -3.58 -16.32
N ASP A 130 18.47 -4.58 -16.33
CA ASP A 130 18.76 -5.89 -16.92
C ASP A 130 18.79 -5.84 -18.45
N GLU A 131 19.95 -6.12 -19.04
CA GLU A 131 20.15 -6.13 -20.50
C GLU A 131 19.78 -7.48 -21.16
N GLY A 132 19.27 -8.43 -20.37
CA GLY A 132 18.91 -9.77 -20.81
C GLY A 132 17.59 -9.86 -21.58
N TRP A 133 17.20 -11.08 -21.97
CA TRP A 133 15.92 -11.33 -22.63
C TRP A 133 14.71 -10.92 -21.77
N VAL A 134 14.84 -11.03 -20.44
CA VAL A 134 13.81 -10.59 -19.47
C VAL A 134 13.55 -9.09 -19.61
N GLY A 135 14.59 -8.26 -19.63
CA GLY A 135 14.46 -6.82 -19.83
C GLY A 135 13.83 -6.45 -21.18
N LYS A 136 14.15 -7.22 -22.25
CA LYS A 136 13.49 -7.04 -23.56
C LYS A 136 11.99 -7.35 -23.50
N THR A 137 11.59 -8.45 -22.88
CA THR A 137 10.18 -8.80 -22.71
C THR A 137 9.44 -7.78 -21.85
N SER A 138 10.05 -7.31 -20.76
CA SER A 138 9.51 -6.23 -19.92
C SER A 138 9.31 -4.93 -20.70
N LEU A 139 10.27 -4.55 -21.56
CA LEU A 139 10.17 -3.37 -22.43
C LEU A 139 9.05 -3.50 -23.47
N GLU A 140 8.90 -4.69 -24.07
CA GLU A 140 7.79 -4.97 -24.99
C GLU A 140 6.44 -4.87 -24.29
N GLU A 141 6.30 -5.42 -23.08
CA GLU A 141 5.07 -5.29 -22.29
C GLU A 141 4.79 -3.84 -21.91
N ALA A 142 5.79 -3.09 -21.45
CA ALA A 142 5.67 -1.68 -21.15
C ALA A 142 5.25 -0.85 -22.38
N SER A 143 5.79 -1.16 -23.56
CA SER A 143 5.40 -0.51 -24.82
C SER A 143 3.92 -0.78 -25.14
N LYS A 144 3.44 -2.01 -24.92
CA LYS A 144 2.01 -2.34 -25.08
C LYS A 144 1.13 -1.62 -24.08
N MET A 145 1.61 -1.32 -22.86
CA MET A 145 0.86 -0.50 -21.90
C MET A 145 0.64 0.92 -22.43
N ILE A 146 1.67 1.52 -23.06
CA ILE A 146 1.55 2.83 -23.72
C ILE A 146 0.52 2.78 -24.85
N THR A 147 0.59 1.79 -25.74
CA THR A 147 -0.41 1.62 -26.82
C THR A 147 -1.84 1.54 -26.27
N ARG A 148 -2.05 0.79 -25.18
CA ARG A 148 -3.38 0.68 -24.54
C ARG A 148 -3.81 2.00 -23.90
N PHE A 149 -2.89 2.72 -23.26
CA PHE A 149 -3.17 4.04 -22.73
C PHE A 149 -3.58 5.03 -23.82
N VAL A 150 -2.84 5.08 -24.94
CA VAL A 150 -3.15 5.96 -26.08
C VAL A 150 -4.52 5.61 -26.66
N HIS A 151 -4.82 4.32 -26.82
CA HIS A 151 -6.15 3.89 -27.27
C HIS A 151 -7.25 4.32 -26.30
N TYR A 152 -7.06 4.14 -24.98
CA TYR A 152 -8.01 4.60 -23.96
C TYR A 152 -8.23 6.11 -24.04
N HIS A 153 -7.14 6.87 -24.16
CA HIS A 153 -7.17 8.32 -24.25
C HIS A 153 -7.97 8.81 -25.46
N ALA A 154 -7.83 8.15 -26.62
CA ALA A 154 -8.52 8.51 -27.85
C ALA A 154 -10.03 8.18 -27.83
N VAL A 155 -10.44 7.13 -27.12
CA VAL A 155 -11.85 6.68 -27.10
C VAL A 155 -12.63 7.15 -25.87
N SER A 156 -11.98 7.75 -24.87
CA SER A 156 -12.67 8.25 -23.67
C SER A 156 -13.66 9.36 -24.07
N PRO A 157 -14.95 9.27 -23.68
CA PRO A 157 -15.97 10.23 -24.08
C PRO A 157 -15.91 11.54 -23.29
N ARG A 158 -15.17 11.59 -22.18
CA ARG A 158 -15.10 12.73 -21.27
C ARG A 158 -13.84 13.56 -21.54
N LYS A 159 -13.95 14.86 -21.28
CA LYS A 159 -12.81 15.78 -21.45
C LYS A 159 -11.85 15.61 -20.27
N VAL A 160 -10.55 15.54 -20.53
CA VAL A 160 -9.53 15.58 -19.47
C VAL A 160 -9.47 16.98 -18.89
N LEU A 161 -9.76 17.10 -17.59
CA LEU A 161 -9.67 18.34 -16.84
C LEU A 161 -8.26 18.55 -16.28
N ALA A 162 -7.71 17.50 -15.65
CA ALA A 162 -6.38 17.53 -15.06
C ALA A 162 -5.78 16.12 -14.96
N VAL A 163 -4.46 16.08 -14.76
CA VAL A 163 -3.67 14.86 -14.52
C VAL A 163 -2.78 15.05 -13.31
N GLU A 164 -2.37 13.95 -12.67
CA GLU A 164 -1.45 13.93 -11.52
C GLU A 164 -1.82 14.94 -10.42
N THR A 165 -3.11 15.02 -10.10
CA THR A 165 -3.63 16.09 -9.24
C THR A 165 -3.66 15.64 -7.78
N SER A 166 -2.88 16.33 -6.95
CA SER A 166 -2.88 16.11 -5.49
C SER A 166 -4.13 16.68 -4.84
N PHE A 167 -4.68 15.99 -3.85
CA PHE A 167 -5.72 16.51 -2.96
C PHE A 167 -5.39 16.25 -1.50
N THR A 168 -6.00 17.03 -0.62
CA THR A 168 -5.99 16.79 0.82
C THR A 168 -7.30 17.30 1.41
N VAL A 169 -8.00 16.44 2.16
CA VAL A 169 -9.24 16.78 2.84
C VAL A 169 -9.23 16.19 4.24
N GLU A 170 -9.87 16.88 5.19
CA GLU A 170 -9.93 16.47 6.59
C GLU A 170 -11.31 15.91 6.92
N ILE A 171 -11.34 14.72 7.51
CA ILE A 171 -12.56 13.95 7.78
C ILE A 171 -12.49 13.41 9.21
N GLY A 172 -13.05 14.18 10.16
CA GLY A 172 -12.78 13.93 11.58
C GLY A 172 -11.28 14.08 11.85
N ARG A 173 -10.63 13.04 12.39
CA ARG A 173 -9.16 13.02 12.56
C ARG A 173 -8.38 12.47 11.35
N ALA A 174 -9.06 12.08 10.28
CA ALA A 174 -8.40 11.58 9.08
C ALA A 174 -7.93 12.75 8.22
N ARG A 175 -6.63 12.82 7.91
CA ARG A 175 -6.10 13.60 6.79
C ARG A 175 -6.04 12.69 5.56
N LEU A 176 -7.12 12.69 4.79
CA LEU A 176 -7.19 11.93 3.55
C LEU A 176 -6.45 12.70 2.46
N HIS A 177 -5.40 12.10 1.91
CA HIS A 177 -4.55 12.74 0.90
C HIS A 177 -4.11 11.72 -0.16
N GLY A 178 -3.91 12.19 -1.37
CA GLY A 178 -3.46 11.33 -2.47
C GLY A 178 -3.23 12.12 -3.74
N ASN A 179 -2.89 11.40 -4.80
CA ASN A 179 -2.72 11.94 -6.13
C ASN A 179 -3.64 11.16 -7.08
N ALA A 180 -4.55 11.86 -7.76
CA ALA A 180 -5.41 11.26 -8.78
C ALA A 180 -4.72 11.35 -10.14
N ASP A 181 -4.52 10.20 -10.80
CA ASP A 181 -3.79 10.13 -12.07
C ASP A 181 -4.44 10.99 -13.16
N ARG A 182 -5.77 10.91 -13.28
CA ARG A 182 -6.55 11.64 -14.27
C ARG A 182 -7.94 11.98 -13.73
N ILE A 183 -8.29 13.25 -13.88
CA ILE A 183 -9.61 13.79 -13.57
C ILE A 183 -10.24 14.20 -14.89
N GLU A 184 -11.39 13.61 -15.20
CA GLU A 184 -12.21 13.96 -16.35
C GLU A 184 -13.43 14.76 -15.91
N ILE A 185 -14.02 15.50 -16.86
CA ILE A 185 -15.24 16.27 -16.66
C ILE A 185 -16.25 15.92 -17.74
N ASP A 186 -17.52 15.75 -17.35
CA ASP A 186 -18.63 15.55 -18.27
C ASP A 186 -19.23 16.89 -18.76
N LEU A 187 -20.32 16.80 -19.54
CA LEU A 187 -21.00 17.97 -20.10
C LEU A 187 -21.73 18.81 -19.04
N ASP A 188 -22.06 18.22 -17.89
CA ASP A 188 -22.75 18.85 -16.76
C ASP A 188 -21.75 19.35 -15.69
N GLU A 189 -20.46 19.43 -16.05
CA GLU A 189 -19.36 19.83 -15.18
C GLU A 189 -19.12 18.91 -13.96
N ASN A 190 -19.60 17.68 -13.99
CA ASN A 190 -19.31 16.70 -12.94
C ASN A 190 -17.98 15.99 -13.18
N LEU A 191 -17.30 15.68 -12.08
CA LEU A 191 -16.00 15.02 -12.09
C LEU A 191 -16.13 13.51 -12.27
N TYR A 192 -15.15 12.94 -12.95
CA TYR A 192 -14.99 11.49 -13.08
C TYR A 192 -13.52 11.13 -12.89
N ILE A 193 -13.23 10.26 -11.92
CA ILE A 193 -11.84 9.93 -11.55
C ILE A 193 -11.38 8.67 -12.28
N VAL A 194 -10.19 8.72 -12.86
CA VAL A 194 -9.56 7.59 -13.54
C VAL A 194 -8.23 7.28 -12.86
N ASP A 195 -8.03 6.02 -12.49
CA ASP A 195 -6.78 5.51 -11.90
C ASP A 195 -6.22 4.38 -12.79
N PHE A 196 -4.97 4.55 -13.23
CA PHE A 196 -4.30 3.62 -14.13
C PHE A 196 -3.60 2.52 -13.31
N LYS A 197 -3.82 1.27 -13.70
CA LYS A 197 -3.16 0.11 -13.08
C LYS A 197 -2.20 -0.56 -14.06
N THR A 198 -0.94 -0.66 -13.65
CA THR A 198 0.14 -1.34 -14.38
C THR A 198 0.41 -2.76 -13.87
N GLY A 199 -0.33 -3.21 -12.85
CA GLY A 199 -0.28 -4.61 -12.40
C GLY A 199 -1.11 -5.54 -13.28
N HIS A 200 -0.64 -6.79 -13.45
CA HIS A 200 -1.38 -7.82 -14.20
C HIS A 200 -2.63 -8.31 -13.45
N THR A 201 -2.60 -8.28 -12.12
CA THR A 201 -3.71 -8.73 -11.28
C THR A 201 -4.85 -7.73 -11.31
N MET A 202 -6.00 -8.21 -11.76
CA MET A 202 -7.23 -7.43 -11.72
C MET A 202 -8.01 -7.71 -10.45
N ILE A 203 -8.67 -6.68 -9.94
CA ILE A 203 -9.71 -6.87 -8.93
C ILE A 203 -10.87 -7.63 -9.60
N PRO A 204 -11.32 -8.75 -9.01
CA PRO A 204 -12.49 -9.48 -9.48
C PRO A 204 -13.70 -8.55 -9.60
N ASP A 205 -14.50 -8.75 -10.65
CA ASP A 205 -15.75 -8.02 -10.81
C ASP A 205 -16.79 -8.59 -9.84
N LYS A 206 -16.73 -8.19 -8.57
CA LYS A 206 -17.57 -8.73 -7.49
C LYS A 206 -18.88 -7.95 -7.29
N GLY A 207 -19.22 -7.03 -8.20
CA GLY A 207 -20.56 -6.45 -8.32
C GLY A 207 -21.13 -5.73 -7.09
N SER A 208 -20.36 -5.49 -6.03
CA SER A 208 -20.85 -4.85 -4.79
C SER A 208 -19.74 -4.37 -3.84
N ASP A 209 -18.54 -4.95 -3.87
CA ASP A 209 -17.42 -4.47 -3.07
C ASP A 209 -16.90 -3.15 -3.67
N GLU A 210 -17.28 -2.02 -3.07
CA GLU A 210 -16.72 -0.71 -3.40
C GLU A 210 -15.20 -0.76 -3.20
N ASN A 211 -14.45 -0.48 -4.26
CA ASN A 211 -13.01 -0.31 -4.16
C ASN A 211 -12.73 0.95 -3.32
N MET A 212 -12.02 0.77 -2.20
CA MET A 212 -11.83 1.85 -1.24
C MET A 212 -10.95 2.96 -1.78
N GLN A 213 -9.98 2.61 -2.65
CA GLN A 213 -9.14 3.60 -3.32
C GLN A 213 -9.97 4.53 -4.21
N LEU A 214 -10.84 3.98 -5.07
CA LEU A 214 -11.75 4.78 -5.90
C LEU A 214 -12.75 5.59 -5.06
N ALA A 215 -13.30 4.99 -4.00
CA ALA A 215 -14.19 5.69 -3.08
C ALA A 215 -13.50 6.88 -2.40
N ALA A 216 -12.23 6.73 -2.02
CA ALA A 216 -11.44 7.82 -1.42
C ALA A 216 -11.18 8.98 -2.37
N TYR A 217 -10.92 8.72 -3.65
CA TYR A 217 -10.80 9.81 -4.63
C TYR A 217 -12.13 10.54 -4.85
N GLN A 218 -13.24 9.79 -4.95
CA GLN A 218 -14.57 10.37 -5.06
C GLN A 218 -14.92 11.22 -3.83
N LEU A 219 -14.61 10.74 -2.63
CA LEU A 219 -14.82 11.51 -1.39
C LEU A 219 -13.94 12.77 -1.35
N GLY A 220 -12.69 12.67 -1.80
CA GLY A 220 -11.79 13.82 -1.98
C GLY A 220 -12.39 14.89 -2.90
N ALA A 221 -12.97 14.48 -4.04
CA ALA A 221 -13.67 15.38 -4.95
C ALA A 221 -14.91 16.02 -4.29
N ILE A 222 -15.75 15.22 -3.64
CA ILE A 222 -16.97 15.70 -2.94
C ILE A 222 -16.65 16.71 -1.84
N LYS A 223 -15.49 16.56 -1.19
CA LYS A 223 -15.01 17.47 -0.14
C LYS A 223 -14.22 18.67 -0.67
N GLY A 224 -14.20 18.91 -1.98
CA GLY A 224 -13.53 20.07 -2.58
C GLY A 224 -12.00 19.95 -2.61
N GLY A 225 -11.46 18.73 -2.54
CA GLY A 225 -10.03 18.47 -2.57
C GLY A 225 -9.33 18.90 -3.86
N PHE A 226 -10.11 19.17 -4.93
CA PHE A 226 -9.64 19.61 -6.24
C PHE A 226 -9.98 21.08 -6.57
N SER A 227 -10.28 21.89 -5.55
CA SER A 227 -10.63 23.32 -5.68
C SER A 227 -9.63 24.19 -6.46
N LYS A 228 -8.38 23.73 -6.65
CA LYS A 228 -7.38 24.43 -7.47
C LYS A 228 -7.65 24.35 -8.97
N ILE A 229 -8.43 23.37 -9.44
CA ILE A 229 -8.68 23.12 -10.86
C ILE A 229 -10.16 23.24 -11.24
N THR A 230 -11.08 23.18 -10.27
CA THR A 230 -12.52 23.27 -10.48
C THR A 230 -13.26 23.55 -9.17
N ASP A 231 -14.38 24.28 -9.24
CA ASP A 231 -15.31 24.47 -8.12
C ASP A 231 -16.32 23.31 -7.98
N SER A 232 -16.35 22.39 -8.95
CA SER A 232 -17.25 21.24 -8.93
C SER A 232 -16.89 20.27 -7.81
N THR A 233 -17.88 19.92 -7.00
CA THR A 233 -17.80 18.90 -5.95
C THR A 233 -18.68 17.68 -6.26
N THR A 234 -19.23 17.60 -7.47
CA THR A 234 -20.09 16.49 -7.87
C THR A 234 -19.27 15.48 -8.66
N THR A 235 -19.42 14.19 -8.34
CA THR A 235 -18.78 13.09 -9.06
C THR A 235 -19.84 12.22 -9.73
N THR A 236 -19.57 11.72 -10.94
CA THR A 236 -20.40 10.72 -11.63
C THR A 236 -19.84 9.30 -11.54
N GLY A 237 -18.72 9.14 -10.83
CA GLY A 237 -18.11 7.84 -10.56
C GLY A 237 -16.60 7.87 -10.73
N ALA A 238 -16.03 6.67 -10.75
CA ALA A 238 -14.61 6.49 -11.02
C ALA A 238 -14.36 5.16 -11.73
N GLU A 239 -13.17 4.99 -12.32
CA GLU A 239 -12.77 3.69 -12.86
C GLU A 239 -11.29 3.39 -12.70
N LEU A 240 -10.99 2.09 -12.54
CA LEU A 240 -9.65 1.55 -12.69
C LEU A 240 -9.44 1.13 -14.14
N VAL A 241 -8.35 1.55 -14.76
CA VAL A 241 -7.97 1.21 -16.13
C VAL A 241 -6.72 0.33 -16.11
N TYR A 242 -6.86 -0.94 -16.50
CA TYR A 242 -5.77 -1.92 -16.43
C TYR A 242 -4.97 -1.93 -17.73
N LEU A 243 -3.74 -1.40 -17.67
CA LEU A 243 -2.85 -1.26 -18.83
C LEU A 243 -2.00 -2.52 -19.08
N ALA A 244 -1.75 -3.32 -18.05
CA ALA A 244 -0.89 -4.51 -18.13
C ALA A 244 -1.64 -5.81 -18.43
N ASN A 245 -2.98 -5.81 -18.40
CA ASN A 245 -3.76 -7.04 -18.59
C ASN A 245 -4.23 -7.18 -20.04
N SER A 246 -3.73 -8.20 -20.75
CA SER A 246 -4.23 -8.61 -22.06
C SER A 246 -4.81 -10.02 -22.00
N ALA A 247 -6.14 -10.15 -22.07
CA ALA A 247 -6.78 -11.44 -22.31
C ALA A 247 -7.09 -11.69 -23.81
N SER A 248 -6.73 -10.77 -24.71
CA SER A 248 -7.10 -10.86 -26.13
C SER A 248 -6.06 -10.23 -27.05
N LYS A 249 -6.06 -10.68 -28.32
CA LYS A 249 -5.24 -10.15 -29.43
C LYS A 249 -5.65 -8.74 -29.91
N GLU A 250 -6.79 -8.23 -29.43
CA GLU A 250 -7.22 -6.84 -29.66
C GLU A 250 -6.88 -5.96 -28.47
N PRO A 251 -6.70 -4.63 -28.65
CA PRO A 251 -6.48 -3.65 -27.59
C PRO A 251 -7.75 -3.42 -26.75
N LYS A 252 -8.40 -4.48 -26.26
CA LYS A 252 -9.50 -4.37 -25.31
C LYS A 252 -8.92 -4.02 -23.95
N ILE A 253 -8.91 -2.73 -23.66
CA ILE A 253 -8.62 -2.20 -22.33
C ILE A 253 -9.71 -2.70 -21.40
N LYS A 254 -9.30 -3.31 -20.29
CA LYS A 254 -10.25 -3.71 -19.26
C LYS A 254 -10.35 -2.59 -18.24
N THR A 255 -11.58 -2.21 -17.93
CA THR A 255 -11.85 -1.26 -16.86
C THR A 255 -12.69 -1.88 -15.75
N ARG A 256 -12.63 -1.29 -14.57
CA ARG A 256 -13.55 -1.55 -13.45
C ARG A 256 -14.17 -0.23 -13.05
N LYS A 257 -15.43 -0.05 -13.42
CA LYS A 257 -16.19 1.16 -13.09
C LYS A 257 -16.81 1.00 -11.71
N GLN A 258 -16.77 2.08 -10.96
CA GLN A 258 -17.50 2.25 -9.72
C GLN A 258 -18.43 3.45 -9.88
N GLY A 259 -19.68 3.25 -9.45
CA GLY A 259 -20.66 4.34 -9.40
C GLY A 259 -20.30 5.39 -8.37
N VAL A 260 -21.20 6.36 -8.24
CA VAL A 260 -21.13 7.37 -7.19
C VAL A 260 -21.23 6.71 -5.83
N ILE A 261 -20.31 7.05 -4.92
CA ILE A 261 -20.33 6.54 -3.56
C ILE A 261 -21.41 7.20 -2.70
N ASN A 262 -21.82 6.52 -1.63
CA ASN A 262 -22.47 7.19 -0.52
C ASN A 262 -21.42 7.88 0.37
N ALA A 263 -21.29 9.19 0.23
CA ALA A 263 -20.28 9.99 0.94
C ALA A 263 -20.42 9.90 2.46
N GLU A 264 -21.65 9.95 2.99
CA GLU A 264 -21.90 9.93 4.44
C GLU A 264 -21.44 8.62 5.08
N SER A 265 -21.80 7.48 4.46
CA SER A 265 -21.37 6.17 4.97
C SER A 265 -19.86 5.98 4.84
N PHE A 266 -19.26 6.43 3.74
CA PHE A 266 -17.83 6.27 3.52
C PHE A 266 -16.99 7.20 4.42
N GLU A 267 -17.48 8.39 4.76
CA GLU A 267 -16.87 9.24 5.79
C GLU A 267 -16.80 8.56 7.17
N ILE A 268 -17.86 7.84 7.54
CA ILE A 268 -17.89 7.07 8.80
C ILE A 268 -16.82 5.96 8.74
N GLU A 269 -16.70 5.26 7.62
CA GLU A 269 -15.68 4.23 7.41
C GLU A 269 -14.26 4.83 7.47
N ILE A 270 -14.00 5.95 6.80
CA ILE A 270 -12.70 6.64 6.84
C ILE A 270 -12.35 7.10 8.26
N LYS A 271 -13.30 7.65 9.02
CA LYS A 271 -13.07 8.01 10.43
C LYS A 271 -12.65 6.79 11.24
N LYS A 272 -13.37 5.66 11.10
CA LYS A 272 -13.03 4.41 11.79
C LYS A 272 -11.66 3.86 11.39
N ILE A 273 -11.29 3.97 10.11
CA ILE A 273 -9.99 3.53 9.62
C ILE A 273 -8.87 4.40 10.17
N ALA A 274 -9.03 5.73 10.14
CA ALA A 274 -8.10 6.65 10.77
C ALA A 274 -7.95 6.38 12.27
N GLU A 275 -9.04 6.02 12.95
CA GLU A 275 -8.97 5.61 14.35
C GLU A 275 -8.00 4.44 14.56
N GLY A 276 -8.15 3.38 13.77
CA GLY A 276 -7.31 2.18 13.88
C GLY A 276 -5.90 2.33 13.30
N MET A 277 -5.70 3.11 12.24
CA MET A 277 -4.36 3.42 11.69
C MET A 277 -3.50 4.21 12.69
N GLY A 278 -4.13 5.05 13.54
CA GLY A 278 -3.45 5.77 14.60
C GLY A 278 -3.29 4.99 15.92
N ALA A 279 -3.79 3.76 16.03
CA ALA A 279 -3.82 3.01 17.29
C ALA A 279 -2.45 2.52 17.77
N SER A 280 -2.39 1.92 18.97
CA SER A 280 -1.19 1.27 19.52
C SER A 280 -1.09 -0.23 19.20
N THR A 281 -2.15 -0.80 18.60
CA THR A 281 -2.28 -2.24 18.33
C THR A 281 -2.92 -2.48 16.97
N PHE A 282 -2.41 -3.47 16.24
CA PHE A 282 -2.86 -3.80 14.90
C PHE A 282 -3.21 -5.29 14.79
N LEU A 283 -4.40 -5.57 14.28
CA LEU A 283 -4.87 -6.95 14.13
C LEU A 283 -4.18 -7.65 12.95
N ALA A 284 -3.66 -8.85 13.20
CA ALA A 284 -3.19 -9.75 12.17
C ALA A 284 -4.37 -10.63 11.69
N THR A 285 -4.86 -10.39 10.48
CA THR A 285 -5.97 -11.14 9.88
C THR A 285 -5.42 -12.19 8.91
N VAL A 286 -5.82 -13.46 9.09
CA VAL A 286 -5.47 -14.55 8.17
C VAL A 286 -6.35 -14.48 6.92
N ASN A 287 -5.74 -14.52 5.74
CA ASN A 287 -6.41 -14.47 4.45
C ASN A 287 -5.60 -15.21 3.36
N GLU A 288 -6.13 -15.29 2.15
CA GLU A 288 -5.51 -15.99 1.01
C GLU A 288 -4.15 -15.43 0.59
N LYS A 289 -3.83 -14.17 0.95
CA LYS A 289 -2.57 -13.50 0.59
C LYS A 289 -1.46 -13.69 1.63
N CYS A 290 -1.69 -14.46 2.70
CA CYS A 290 -0.69 -14.68 3.76
C CYS A 290 0.57 -15.43 3.30
N SER A 291 0.50 -16.22 2.23
CA SER A 291 1.65 -16.99 1.71
C SER A 291 2.73 -16.10 1.10
N GLY A 292 2.34 -15.03 0.40
CA GLY A 292 3.24 -14.05 -0.22
C GLY A 292 3.44 -12.77 0.59
N CYS A 293 3.07 -12.76 1.88
CA CYS A 293 3.19 -11.57 2.71
C CYS A 293 4.67 -11.29 3.05
N PRO A 294 5.22 -10.10 2.74
CA PRO A 294 6.64 -9.81 2.96
C PRO A 294 7.03 -9.79 4.45
N VAL A 295 6.05 -9.52 5.34
CA VAL A 295 6.25 -9.44 6.79
C VAL A 295 5.80 -10.72 7.51
N ARG A 296 5.70 -11.84 6.78
CA ARG A 296 5.21 -13.13 7.29
C ARG A 296 6.02 -13.63 8.49
N THR A 297 7.34 -13.48 8.47
CA THR A 297 8.26 -13.90 9.54
C THR A 297 8.09 -13.11 10.84
N SER A 298 7.36 -12.00 10.81
CA SER A 298 7.02 -11.17 11.98
C SER A 298 5.53 -11.23 12.32
N CYS A 299 4.77 -12.11 11.68
CA CYS A 299 3.33 -12.21 11.88
C CYS A 299 3.01 -13.22 12.99
N PRO A 300 2.37 -12.80 14.11
CA PRO A 300 2.02 -13.69 15.20
C PRO A 300 0.93 -14.71 14.83
N ALA A 301 0.19 -14.48 13.75
CA ALA A 301 -0.81 -15.39 13.22
C ALA A 301 -0.23 -16.49 12.30
N GLN A 302 1.09 -16.50 12.07
CA GLN A 302 1.79 -17.48 11.24
C GLN A 302 2.78 -18.28 12.09
N SER A 303 3.03 -19.53 11.72
CA SER A 303 4.03 -20.40 12.38
C SER A 303 5.39 -19.73 12.47
N ASP A 304 5.78 -19.05 11.39
CA ASP A 304 7.13 -18.50 11.21
C ASP A 304 7.39 -17.27 12.07
N GLY A 305 6.33 -16.58 12.51
CA GLY A 305 6.38 -15.41 13.37
C GLY A 305 5.77 -15.63 14.75
N LYS A 306 5.51 -16.89 15.13
CA LYS A 306 4.94 -17.23 16.45
C LYS A 306 5.92 -16.84 17.55
N SER A 307 5.41 -16.25 18.64
CA SER A 307 6.22 -15.99 19.84
C SER A 307 6.82 -17.29 20.36
N VAL A 308 8.11 -17.24 20.73
CA VAL A 308 8.83 -18.33 21.40
C VAL A 308 8.71 -18.25 22.93
N ILE A 309 7.91 -17.31 23.42
CA ILE A 309 7.71 -16.94 24.80
C ILE A 309 6.20 -16.89 24.99
N GLU A 310 5.65 -17.93 25.59
CA GLU A 310 4.25 -18.02 26.04
C GLU A 310 4.22 -17.88 27.56
#